data_AF-A0A927LQI9-F1
#
_entry.id   AF-A0A927LQI9-F1
#
_cell.length_a   1.000
_cell.length_b   1.000
_cell.length_c   1.000
_cell.angle_alpha   90.00
_cell.angle_beta   90.00
_cell.angle_gamma   90.00
#
_symmetry.space_group_name_H-M   'P 1'
#
loop_
_entity.id
_entity.type
_entity.pdbx_description
1 polymer ?
#
loop_
_entity_poly.entity_id
_entity_poly.type
_entity_poly.pdbx_seq_one_letter_code
_entity_poly.pdbx_strand_id
1 'polypeptide(L)'
;MSTASFTPLDPRDEEGAVPELDERDDRLLVEQAKAGDREAFGELIRRHRAQVYGYARSIAQEPFLAEDIVQDALIRAFLHLGTLVDTERFLPWLHRIVRNQAYTRLRSRSVAKEQSFSALAPSQGSIEPSDDTWRDLDYILHRLSQSRPPAGQETNPEEALLRRELMDTIGGILGCLNRRERQIFESHFFDHLSPQEIAKLFQLSSANVYQLISRGRKKVIQEKLRISVDHYMKNRRDMGLMKKTLLPNNAASHEGGTWTSAASAIHRILGYTDKAFSLPMVMGLTGHAFRINIGPGDVHIGGPTSFNFGDILTKGLLNLGFRCRFVDGLRKDGPGPNANLVDPSLLTEQAMHKRALHKALPEALELIHRSIDRGLPVLSWDLFIPEFGVIYGYDDEQRQLMAAELCREKAISYDNLGRGILEDLFILAIEDSFETDDRTMLQGALRMILDHYRGIEEEAPRTVRGLAAYSTWIEAFRGGAIEPNGHSYNVAFVQDARHFAAAFWNELADGWNGSDERDARIRSLFREAAVLYGDIARRLLPLRSLFPFPSGGDPNSPAAVGQAVPILESVLALERQAVSLLEAMDNELRS
;
A
#
# COMPACT_ATOMS: atom_id res chain seq x y z
N MET A 1 -56.93 64.19 -22.84
CA MET A 1 -58.22 64.23 -22.11
C MET A 1 -58.33 62.96 -21.28
N SER A 2 -58.78 63.12 -20.04
CA SER A 2 -59.33 62.10 -19.16
C SER A 2 -58.38 61.09 -18.50
N THR A 3 -58.17 61.39 -17.23
CA THR A 3 -57.63 60.62 -16.12
C THR A 3 -58.64 59.62 -15.55
N ALA A 4 -58.16 58.50 -15.02
CA ALA A 4 -58.86 57.77 -13.95
C ALA A 4 -57.83 57.23 -12.95
N SER A 5 -58.12 57.49 -11.67
CA SER A 5 -57.25 57.38 -10.50
C SER A 5 -57.69 56.24 -9.57
N PHE A 6 -56.70 55.48 -9.08
CA PHE A 6 -56.46 54.93 -7.72
C PHE A 6 -57.69 54.66 -6.81
N THR A 7 -57.83 53.49 -6.15
CA THR A 7 -57.06 53.07 -4.95
C THR A 7 -57.41 51.60 -4.56
N PRO A 8 -56.54 50.81 -3.90
CA PRO A 8 -56.75 49.38 -3.59
C PRO A 8 -57.04 49.04 -2.10
N LEU A 9 -57.42 47.77 -1.87
CA LEU A 9 -57.43 46.93 -0.64
C LEU A 9 -58.60 47.05 0.37
N ASP A 10 -59.32 45.93 0.61
CA ASP A 10 -59.22 45.15 1.88
C ASP A 10 -59.71 43.70 1.69
N PRO A 11 -59.13 42.71 2.39
CA PRO A 11 -59.34 41.29 2.23
C PRO A 11 -60.34 40.76 3.27
N ARG A 12 -61.24 39.89 2.80
CA ARG A 12 -61.92 38.78 3.49
C ARG A 12 -63.20 38.48 2.71
N ASP A 13 -63.52 37.19 2.63
CA ASP A 13 -64.80 36.64 2.19
C ASP A 13 -65.00 36.43 0.68
N GLU A 14 -64.13 35.61 0.08
CA GLU A 14 -64.57 34.60 -0.88
C GLU A 14 -64.15 33.21 -0.37
N GLU A 15 -64.85 32.75 0.67
CA GLU A 15 -64.98 31.33 1.00
C GLU A 15 -65.88 30.69 -0.08
N GLY A 16 -65.34 29.73 -0.84
CA GLY A 16 -66.20 28.99 -1.78
C GLY A 16 -65.56 28.06 -2.80
N ALA A 17 -64.33 27.55 -2.59
CA ALA A 17 -63.85 26.32 -3.24
C ALA A 17 -62.56 25.83 -2.57
N VAL A 18 -62.69 24.96 -1.56
CA VAL A 18 -61.58 24.14 -1.09
C VAL A 18 -61.41 23.00 -2.12
N PRO A 19 -60.24 22.81 -2.76
CA PRO A 19 -59.98 21.56 -3.46
C PRO A 19 -59.74 20.48 -2.40
N GLU A 20 -60.61 19.46 -2.40
CA GLU A 20 -60.53 18.26 -1.58
C GLU A 20 -59.10 17.69 -1.51
N LEU A 21 -58.61 17.45 -0.29
CA LEU A 21 -57.45 16.62 -0.06
C LEU A 21 -57.83 15.18 -0.44
N ASP A 22 -57.33 14.71 -1.59
CA ASP A 22 -57.53 13.36 -2.12
C ASP A 22 -57.15 12.27 -1.09
N GLU A 23 -58.15 11.74 -0.38
CA GLU A 23 -58.07 10.68 0.66
C GLU A 23 -57.75 9.29 0.06
N ARG A 24 -56.75 9.17 -0.82
CA ARG A 24 -56.19 7.86 -1.15
C ARG A 24 -55.27 7.41 -0.01
N ASP A 25 -55.55 6.24 0.56
CA ASP A 25 -54.69 5.57 1.53
C ASP A 25 -53.30 5.30 0.90
N ASP A 26 -52.21 5.70 1.58
CA ASP A 26 -50.84 5.46 1.12
C ASP A 26 -50.62 3.96 0.83
N ARG A 27 -51.30 3.07 1.56
CA ARG A 27 -51.33 1.64 1.28
C ARG A 27 -51.84 1.30 -0.13
N LEU A 28 -52.94 1.92 -0.57
CA LEU A 28 -53.52 1.69 -1.89
C LEU A 28 -52.62 2.23 -3.00
N LEU A 29 -52.01 3.40 -2.77
CA LEU A 29 -51.04 3.98 -3.70
C LEU A 29 -49.79 3.11 -3.84
N VAL A 30 -49.33 2.48 -2.75
CA VAL A 30 -48.19 1.55 -2.79
C VAL A 30 -48.53 0.30 -3.58
N GLU A 31 -49.71 -0.28 -3.39
CA GLU A 31 -50.15 -1.45 -4.17
C GLU A 31 -50.29 -1.14 -5.66
N GLN A 32 -50.87 0.01 -6.01
CA GLN A 32 -50.99 0.47 -7.40
C GLN A 32 -49.61 0.74 -8.03
N ALA A 33 -48.71 1.40 -7.29
CA ALA A 33 -47.36 1.65 -7.74
C ALA A 33 -46.54 0.36 -7.90
N LYS A 34 -46.75 -0.65 -7.04
CA LYS A 34 -46.17 -2.00 -7.20
C LYS A 34 -46.70 -2.71 -8.44
N ALA A 35 -47.94 -2.44 -8.84
CA ALA A 35 -48.54 -2.95 -10.07
C ALA A 35 -48.10 -2.20 -11.34
N GLY A 36 -47.22 -1.19 -11.20
CA GLY A 36 -46.64 -0.44 -12.33
C GLY A 36 -47.32 0.90 -12.64
N ASP A 37 -48.26 1.36 -11.80
CA ASP A 37 -48.88 2.68 -11.93
C ASP A 37 -47.89 3.79 -11.54
N ARG A 38 -47.45 4.54 -12.55
CA ARG A 38 -46.48 5.63 -12.38
C ARG A 38 -47.08 6.86 -11.73
N GLU A 39 -48.39 7.09 -11.90
CA GLU A 39 -49.07 8.23 -11.28
C GLU A 39 -49.25 7.97 -9.78
N ALA A 40 -49.56 6.73 -9.39
CA ALA A 40 -49.62 6.33 -7.98
C ALA A 40 -48.27 6.50 -7.26
N PHE A 41 -47.16 6.15 -7.91
CA PHE A 41 -45.83 6.41 -7.36
C PHE A 41 -45.51 7.91 -7.28
N GLY A 42 -45.85 8.68 -8.33
CA GLY A 42 -45.68 10.13 -8.35
C GLY A 42 -46.38 10.82 -7.18
N GLU A 43 -47.59 10.37 -6.86
CA GLU A 43 -48.38 10.88 -5.74
C GLU A 43 -47.77 10.51 -4.37
N LEU A 44 -47.28 9.28 -4.18
CA LEU A 44 -46.52 8.89 -2.98
C LEU A 44 -45.29 9.78 -2.77
N ILE A 45 -44.53 10.01 -3.83
CA ILE A 45 -43.34 10.86 -3.74
C ILE A 45 -43.73 12.30 -3.43
N ARG A 46 -44.75 12.86 -4.08
CA ARG A 46 -45.23 14.22 -3.83
C ARG A 46 -45.58 14.42 -2.34
N ARG A 47 -46.23 13.43 -1.72
CA ARG A 47 -46.63 13.46 -0.30
C ARG A 47 -45.45 13.42 0.67
N HIS A 48 -44.45 12.57 0.41
CA HIS A 48 -43.39 12.28 1.37
C HIS A 48 -42.06 13.00 1.10
N ARG A 49 -41.88 13.61 -0.08
CA ARG A 49 -40.64 14.28 -0.48
C ARG A 49 -40.16 15.33 0.53
N ALA A 50 -41.08 16.16 1.04
CA ALA A 50 -40.74 17.21 2.00
C ALA A 50 -40.22 16.62 3.34
N GLN A 51 -40.81 15.52 3.80
CA GLN A 51 -40.42 14.85 5.03
C GLN A 51 -39.05 14.19 4.91
N VAL A 52 -38.79 13.51 3.79
CA VAL A 52 -37.50 12.84 3.56
C VAL A 52 -36.38 13.81 3.22
N TYR A 53 -36.70 14.95 2.59
CA TYR A 53 -35.75 16.06 2.43
C TYR A 53 -35.37 16.69 3.76
N GLY A 54 -36.33 16.96 4.64
CA GLY A 54 -36.05 17.42 6.01
C GLY A 54 -35.15 16.44 6.76
N TYR A 55 -35.38 15.14 6.59
CA TYR A 55 -34.56 14.09 7.19
C TYR A 55 -33.15 14.02 6.59
N ALA A 56 -33.01 14.05 5.26
CA ALA A 56 -31.71 14.07 4.58
C ALA A 56 -30.89 15.30 5.00
N ARG A 57 -31.53 16.47 5.12
CA ARG A 57 -30.91 17.71 5.59
C ARG A 57 -30.43 17.61 7.03
N SER A 58 -31.18 16.92 7.91
CA SER A 58 -30.75 16.68 9.29
C SER A 58 -29.47 15.84 9.39
N ILE A 59 -29.23 14.97 8.40
CA ILE A 59 -28.06 14.08 8.35
C ILE A 59 -26.89 14.78 7.64
N ALA A 60 -27.13 15.38 6.48
CA ALA A 60 -26.09 15.95 5.62
C ALA A 60 -25.62 17.36 6.03
N GLN A 61 -26.42 18.09 6.83
CA GLN A 61 -26.19 19.47 7.28
C GLN A 61 -25.92 20.50 6.16
N GLU A 62 -26.11 20.13 4.90
CA GLU A 62 -25.91 20.98 3.72
C GLU A 62 -27.08 20.83 2.73
N PRO A 63 -27.70 21.92 2.25
CA PRO A 63 -28.91 21.87 1.42
C PRO A 63 -28.72 21.16 0.06
N PHE A 64 -27.65 21.47 -0.67
CA PHE A 64 -27.39 20.89 -1.99
C PHE A 64 -27.13 19.38 -1.91
N LEU A 65 -26.37 18.95 -0.90
CA LEU A 65 -26.10 17.54 -0.68
C LEU A 65 -27.36 16.76 -0.27
N ALA A 66 -28.23 17.37 0.53
CA ALA A 66 -29.50 16.77 0.91
C ALA A 66 -30.42 16.53 -0.30
N GLU A 67 -30.43 17.44 -1.26
CA GLU A 67 -31.20 17.32 -2.50
C GLU A 67 -30.70 16.17 -3.37
N ASP A 68 -29.39 16.05 -3.56
CA ASP A 68 -28.73 14.93 -4.25
C ASP A 68 -29.08 13.58 -3.60
N ILE A 69 -28.97 13.50 -2.27
CA ILE A 69 -29.29 12.30 -1.49
C ILE A 69 -30.75 11.90 -1.70
N VAL A 70 -31.67 12.88 -1.69
CA VAL A 70 -33.10 12.62 -1.91
C VAL A 70 -33.35 12.16 -3.33
N GLN A 71 -32.75 12.77 -4.35
CA GLN A 71 -32.89 12.33 -5.73
C GLN A 71 -32.43 10.87 -5.91
N ASP A 72 -31.22 10.53 -5.42
CA ASP A 72 -30.71 9.16 -5.48
C ASP A 72 -31.62 8.18 -4.73
N ALA A 73 -32.14 8.60 -3.57
CA ALA A 73 -33.03 7.77 -2.78
C ALA A 73 -34.40 7.56 -3.45
N LEU A 74 -34.93 8.55 -4.16
CA LEU A 74 -36.20 8.45 -4.89
C LEU A 74 -36.09 7.54 -6.11
N ILE A 75 -34.98 7.61 -6.85
CA ILE A 75 -34.70 6.69 -7.95
C ILE A 75 -34.63 5.25 -7.43
N ARG A 76 -33.94 5.03 -6.30
CA ARG A 76 -33.87 3.71 -5.65
C ARG A 76 -35.21 3.24 -5.12
N ALA A 77 -36.00 4.14 -4.54
CA ALA A 77 -37.35 3.82 -4.09
C ALA A 77 -38.23 3.38 -5.26
N PHE A 78 -38.11 4.01 -6.42
CA PHE A 78 -38.83 3.60 -7.63
C PHE A 78 -38.42 2.18 -8.08
N LEU A 79 -37.10 1.91 -8.15
CA LEU A 79 -36.57 0.62 -8.60
C LEU A 79 -36.91 -0.53 -7.64
N HIS A 80 -37.00 -0.26 -6.34
CA HIS A 80 -37.12 -1.30 -5.30
C HIS A 80 -38.48 -1.37 -4.63
N LEU A 81 -39.47 -0.61 -5.09
CA LEU A 81 -40.80 -0.57 -4.48
C LEU A 81 -41.44 -1.97 -4.38
N GLY A 82 -41.19 -2.83 -5.36
CA GLY A 82 -41.67 -4.21 -5.38
C GLY A 82 -41.15 -5.10 -4.23
N THR A 83 -40.07 -4.70 -3.56
CA THR A 83 -39.49 -5.42 -2.40
C THR A 83 -40.13 -5.03 -1.06
N LEU A 84 -41.00 -4.02 -1.04
CA LEU A 84 -41.70 -3.60 0.16
C LEU A 84 -42.76 -4.64 0.55
N VAL A 85 -42.49 -5.36 1.64
CA VAL A 85 -43.33 -6.45 2.18
C VAL A 85 -44.55 -5.91 2.91
N ASP A 86 -44.40 -4.80 3.65
CA ASP A 86 -45.46 -4.15 4.41
C ASP A 86 -45.76 -2.78 3.80
N THR A 87 -46.87 -2.70 3.07
CA THR A 87 -47.31 -1.50 2.35
C THR A 87 -47.71 -0.35 3.26
N GLU A 88 -48.00 -0.61 4.54
CA GLU A 88 -48.33 0.43 5.53
C GLU A 88 -47.06 1.13 6.05
N ARG A 89 -45.87 0.67 5.66
CA ARG A 89 -44.57 1.19 6.13
C ARG A 89 -43.76 1.88 5.04
N PHE A 90 -44.40 2.41 4.01
CA PHE A 90 -43.73 3.09 2.91
C PHE A 90 -42.81 4.23 3.37
N LEU A 91 -43.31 5.13 4.21
CA LEU A 91 -42.52 6.26 4.70
C LEU A 91 -41.29 5.81 5.54
N PRO A 92 -41.43 4.96 6.57
CA PRO A 92 -40.28 4.37 7.27
C PRO A 92 -39.26 3.67 6.36
N TRP A 93 -39.73 2.97 5.32
CA TRP A 93 -38.88 2.32 4.32
C TRP A 93 -38.13 3.36 3.47
N LEU A 94 -38.80 4.43 3.03
CA LEU A 94 -38.17 5.51 2.27
C LEU A 94 -37.13 6.27 3.10
N HIS A 95 -37.42 6.56 4.38
CA HIS A 95 -36.44 7.14 5.31
C HIS A 95 -35.18 6.28 5.44
N ARG A 96 -35.32 4.95 5.40
CA ARG A 96 -34.17 4.04 5.46
C ARG A 96 -33.30 4.14 4.20
N ILE A 97 -33.90 4.23 3.02
CA ILE A 97 -33.15 4.41 1.76
C ILE A 97 -32.38 5.73 1.80
N VAL A 98 -33.05 6.81 2.20
CA VAL A 98 -32.48 8.16 2.33
C VAL A 98 -31.31 8.16 3.31
N ARG A 99 -31.47 7.53 4.48
CA ARG A 99 -30.40 7.39 5.47
C ARG A 99 -29.18 6.68 4.90
N ASN A 100 -29.38 5.59 4.17
CA ASN A 100 -28.29 4.83 3.57
C ASN A 100 -27.56 5.64 2.50
N GLN A 101 -28.28 6.41 1.67
CA GLN A 101 -27.66 7.31 0.69
C GLN A 101 -26.90 8.44 1.36
N ALA A 102 -27.46 9.02 2.43
CA ALA A 102 -26.81 10.06 3.20
C ALA A 102 -25.48 9.58 3.81
N TYR A 103 -25.47 8.41 4.45
CA TYR A 103 -24.24 7.84 5.01
C TYR A 103 -23.23 7.44 3.94
N THR A 104 -23.70 6.96 2.79
CA THR A 104 -22.81 6.66 1.65
C THR A 104 -22.09 7.92 1.20
N ARG A 105 -22.85 9.00 0.92
CA ARG A 105 -22.32 10.30 0.47
C ARG A 105 -21.43 10.98 1.52
N LEU A 106 -21.81 10.94 2.80
CA LEU A 106 -21.01 11.52 3.88
C LEU A 106 -19.71 10.74 4.13
N ARG A 107 -19.74 9.41 4.01
CA ARG A 107 -18.55 8.56 4.13
C ARG A 107 -17.56 8.84 2.99
N SER A 108 -18.03 9.06 1.77
CA SER A 108 -17.17 9.50 0.64
C SER A 108 -16.47 10.84 0.92
N ARG A 109 -17.11 11.73 1.69
CA ARG A 109 -16.57 13.06 2.03
C ARG A 109 -15.59 13.03 3.21
N SER A 110 -15.86 12.22 4.24
CA SER A 110 -14.95 12.05 5.38
C SER A 110 -13.66 11.31 5.04
N VAL A 111 -13.57 10.61 3.91
CA VAL A 111 -12.28 10.06 3.44
C VAL A 111 -11.30 11.16 3.03
N ALA A 112 -11.76 12.39 2.78
CA ALA A 112 -10.90 13.56 2.59
C ALA A 112 -10.49 14.25 3.92
N LYS A 113 -11.02 13.84 5.07
CA LYS A 113 -10.71 14.35 6.43
C LYS A 113 -10.88 13.23 7.46
N GLU A 114 -9.80 12.51 7.75
CA GLU A 114 -9.72 11.30 8.57
C GLU A 114 -10.50 11.31 9.91
N GLN A 115 -11.12 10.18 10.28
CA GLN A 115 -10.65 9.18 11.28
C GLN A 115 -11.79 8.20 11.66
N SER A 116 -11.44 6.91 11.82
CA SER A 116 -12.35 5.76 11.97
C SER A 116 -12.75 5.46 13.42
N PHE A 117 -14.03 5.11 13.62
CA PHE A 117 -14.68 4.78 14.90
C PHE A 117 -14.32 3.37 15.45
N SER A 118 -13.17 2.80 15.07
CA SER A 118 -12.78 1.42 15.38
C SER A 118 -12.16 1.21 16.78
N ALA A 119 -12.15 2.21 17.66
CA ALA A 119 -11.47 2.14 18.96
C ALA A 119 -12.24 1.40 20.08
N LEU A 120 -13.39 0.76 19.81
CA LEU A 120 -14.24 0.14 20.85
C LEU A 120 -14.34 -1.40 20.80
N ALA A 121 -13.58 -2.07 19.94
CA ALA A 121 -13.45 -3.52 19.99
C ALA A 121 -12.12 -3.92 20.65
N PRO A 122 -12.10 -4.82 21.65
CA PRO A 122 -10.86 -5.31 22.22
C PRO A 122 -10.05 -6.03 21.12
N SER A 123 -8.91 -5.45 20.77
CA SER A 123 -7.98 -5.93 19.76
C SER A 123 -7.26 -7.19 20.23
N GLN A 124 -7.58 -8.34 19.60
CA GLN A 124 -6.60 -9.40 19.40
C GLN A 124 -6.08 -9.27 17.97
N GLY A 125 -4.76 -9.17 17.84
CA GLY A 125 -4.05 -8.79 16.63
C GLY A 125 -4.47 -9.58 15.40
N SER A 126 -4.96 -8.88 14.39
CA SER A 126 -4.96 -9.35 13.03
C SER A 126 -4.84 -8.14 12.12
N ILE A 127 -3.87 -8.21 11.21
CA ILE A 127 -3.58 -7.22 10.18
C ILE A 127 -4.89 -6.97 9.40
N GLU A 128 -5.41 -5.75 9.50
CA GLU A 128 -6.54 -5.29 8.69
C GLU A 128 -6.01 -4.91 7.30
N PRO A 129 -6.57 -5.48 6.21
CA PRO A 129 -6.26 -5.03 4.86
C PRO A 129 -6.66 -3.57 4.66
N SER A 130 -5.89 -2.83 3.87
CA SER A 130 -6.13 -1.43 3.51
C SER A 130 -7.56 -1.18 3.00
N ASP A 131 -8.18 -0.09 3.47
CA ASP A 131 -9.58 0.33 3.25
C ASP A 131 -10.00 0.36 1.75
N ASP A 132 -9.06 0.56 0.82
CA ASP A 132 -9.36 0.69 -0.61
C ASP A 132 -9.80 -0.63 -1.29
N THR A 133 -9.18 -1.76 -0.95
CA THR A 133 -9.58 -3.07 -1.53
C THR A 133 -10.98 -3.49 -1.08
N TRP A 134 -11.38 -3.07 0.13
CA TRP A 134 -12.71 -3.33 0.67
C TRP A 134 -13.79 -2.54 -0.06
N ARG A 135 -13.48 -1.28 -0.41
CA ARG A 135 -14.39 -0.39 -1.14
C ARG A 135 -14.69 -0.92 -2.54
N ASP A 136 -13.68 -1.45 -3.24
CA ASP A 136 -13.87 -2.03 -4.58
C ASP A 136 -14.75 -3.27 -4.57
N LEU A 137 -14.54 -4.19 -3.62
CA LEU A 137 -15.36 -5.39 -3.51
C LEU A 137 -16.79 -5.06 -3.06
N ASP A 138 -16.96 -4.16 -2.08
CA ASP A 138 -18.26 -3.70 -1.61
C ASP A 138 -19.01 -2.98 -2.74
N TYR A 139 -18.32 -2.18 -3.57
CA TYR A 139 -18.88 -1.52 -4.75
C TYR A 139 -19.32 -2.52 -5.83
N ILE A 140 -18.48 -3.50 -6.16
CA ILE A 140 -18.81 -4.55 -7.14
C ILE A 140 -20.02 -5.35 -6.67
N LEU A 141 -20.02 -5.85 -5.43
CA LEU A 141 -21.14 -6.62 -4.88
C LEU A 141 -22.43 -5.78 -4.82
N HIS A 142 -22.34 -4.50 -4.46
CA HIS A 142 -23.49 -3.61 -4.41
C HIS A 142 -24.03 -3.24 -5.80
N ARG A 143 -23.18 -3.03 -6.81
CA ARG A 143 -23.62 -2.77 -8.19
C ARG A 143 -24.38 -3.98 -8.75
N LEU A 144 -23.97 -5.19 -8.37
CA LEU A 144 -24.59 -6.44 -8.82
C LEU A 144 -25.92 -6.74 -8.14
N SER A 145 -26.10 -6.35 -6.88
CA SER A 145 -27.43 -6.43 -6.22
C SER A 145 -28.46 -5.51 -6.89
N GLN A 146 -28.01 -4.37 -7.44
CA GLN A 146 -28.85 -3.38 -8.13
C GLN A 146 -29.19 -3.77 -9.57
N SER A 147 -28.46 -4.70 -10.19
CA SER A 147 -28.63 -5.08 -11.60
C SER A 147 -29.64 -6.22 -11.81
N ARG A 148 -30.57 -6.42 -10.87
CA ARG A 148 -31.69 -7.36 -11.01
C ARG A 148 -32.86 -6.60 -11.64
N PRO A 149 -33.16 -6.77 -12.94
CA PRO A 149 -34.34 -6.15 -13.52
C PRO A 149 -35.58 -6.69 -12.80
N PRO A 150 -36.65 -5.88 -12.65
CA PRO A 150 -37.94 -6.41 -12.26
C PRO A 150 -38.32 -7.55 -13.24
N ALA A 151 -38.90 -8.62 -12.69
CA ALA A 151 -39.27 -9.80 -13.45
C ALA A 151 -40.14 -9.39 -14.67
N GLY A 152 -39.61 -9.55 -15.89
CA GLY A 152 -40.36 -9.30 -17.14
C GLY A 152 -39.69 -8.45 -18.21
N GLN A 153 -38.53 -7.84 -17.98
CA GLN A 153 -37.76 -7.12 -19.01
C GLN A 153 -36.32 -7.64 -19.11
N GLU A 154 -36.12 -8.79 -19.76
CA GLU A 154 -34.81 -9.19 -20.30
C GLU A 154 -34.67 -8.58 -21.69
N THR A 155 -34.22 -7.33 -21.78
CA THR A 155 -34.10 -6.61 -23.05
C THR A 155 -32.81 -6.89 -23.82
N ASN A 156 -31.85 -7.64 -23.26
CA ASN A 156 -30.62 -8.03 -23.97
C ASN A 156 -30.12 -9.44 -23.58
N PRO A 157 -30.13 -10.43 -24.51
CA PRO A 157 -29.61 -11.78 -24.27
C PRO A 157 -28.13 -11.83 -23.89
N GLU A 158 -27.31 -10.90 -24.42
CA GLU A 158 -25.88 -10.80 -24.11
C GLU A 158 -25.67 -10.35 -22.67
N GLU A 159 -26.44 -9.37 -22.22
CA GLU A 159 -26.42 -8.88 -20.83
C GLU A 159 -26.91 -9.95 -19.84
N ALA A 160 -27.93 -10.74 -20.22
CA ALA A 160 -28.41 -11.85 -19.43
C ALA A 160 -27.37 -12.98 -19.29
N LEU A 161 -26.62 -13.28 -20.36
CA LEU A 161 -25.52 -14.25 -20.36
C LEU A 161 -24.35 -13.77 -19.50
N LEU A 162 -23.87 -12.54 -19.70
CA LEU A 162 -22.79 -11.94 -18.89
C LEU A 162 -23.15 -11.91 -17.40
N ARG A 163 -24.42 -11.61 -17.07
CA ARG A 163 -24.91 -11.65 -15.69
C ARG A 163 -24.91 -13.06 -15.12
N ARG A 164 -25.32 -14.06 -15.90
CA ARG A 164 -25.32 -15.46 -15.43
C ARG A 164 -23.90 -15.94 -15.16
N GLU A 165 -22.98 -15.70 -16.09
CA GLU A 165 -21.56 -16.05 -15.96
C GLU A 165 -20.90 -15.37 -14.75
N LEU A 166 -21.23 -14.09 -14.51
CA LEU A 166 -20.74 -13.35 -13.36
C LEU A 166 -21.33 -13.85 -12.04
N MET A 167 -22.62 -14.19 -11.99
CA MET A 167 -23.26 -14.79 -10.81
C MET A 167 -22.74 -16.20 -10.52
N ASP A 168 -22.44 -16.99 -11.55
CA ASP A 168 -21.79 -18.30 -11.40
C ASP A 168 -20.38 -18.14 -10.83
N THR A 169 -19.62 -17.14 -11.30
CA THR A 169 -18.29 -16.80 -10.77
C THR A 169 -18.35 -16.40 -9.29
N ILE A 170 -19.29 -15.54 -8.91
CA ILE A 170 -19.49 -15.13 -7.51
C ILE A 170 -19.97 -16.30 -6.66
N GLY A 171 -20.87 -17.13 -7.19
CA GLY A 171 -21.31 -18.36 -6.54
C GLY A 171 -20.14 -19.30 -6.24
N GLY A 172 -19.18 -19.39 -7.15
CA GLY A 172 -17.91 -20.09 -6.97
C GLY A 172 -17.07 -19.50 -5.84
N ILE A 173 -16.84 -18.18 -5.85
CA ILE A 173 -16.06 -17.48 -4.81
C ILE A 173 -16.71 -17.62 -3.43
N LEU A 174 -18.04 -17.46 -3.33
CA LEU A 174 -18.79 -17.60 -2.07
C LEU A 174 -18.83 -19.05 -1.56
N GLY A 175 -18.38 -20.02 -2.35
CA GLY A 175 -18.21 -21.42 -1.93
C GLY A 175 -17.24 -21.59 -0.76
N CYS A 176 -16.35 -20.61 -0.51
CA CYS A 176 -15.45 -20.63 0.65
C CYS A 176 -16.15 -20.38 2.00
N LEU A 177 -17.41 -19.90 1.99
CA LEU A 177 -18.19 -19.64 3.19
C LEU A 177 -19.05 -20.85 3.56
N ASN A 178 -19.12 -21.18 4.85
CA ASN A 178 -20.06 -22.21 5.29
C ASN A 178 -21.52 -21.73 5.08
N ARG A 179 -22.49 -22.66 5.09
CA ARG A 179 -23.90 -22.34 4.79
C ARG A 179 -24.46 -21.16 5.60
N ARG A 180 -24.12 -21.08 6.90
CA ARG A 180 -24.61 -20.02 7.79
C ARG A 180 -23.91 -18.68 7.55
N GLU A 181 -22.58 -18.71 7.41
CA GLU A 181 -21.77 -17.53 7.06
C GLU A 181 -22.22 -16.94 5.72
N ARG A 182 -22.45 -17.81 4.73
CA ARG A 182 -22.93 -17.44 3.40
C ARG A 182 -24.29 -16.74 3.48
N GLN A 183 -25.25 -17.31 4.20
CA GLN A 183 -26.57 -16.68 4.37
C GLN A 183 -26.47 -15.31 5.05
N ILE A 184 -25.65 -15.17 6.10
CA ILE A 184 -25.45 -13.88 6.79
C ILE A 184 -24.78 -12.86 5.86
N PHE A 185 -23.78 -13.29 5.08
CA PHE A 185 -23.08 -12.47 4.11
C PHE A 185 -24.05 -12.03 3.00
N GLU A 186 -24.78 -12.97 2.41
CA GLU A 186 -25.78 -12.71 1.37
C GLU A 186 -26.88 -11.77 1.87
N SER A 187 -27.38 -11.97 3.09
CA SER A 187 -28.38 -11.10 3.70
C SER A 187 -27.88 -9.66 3.90
N HIS A 188 -26.60 -9.47 4.18
CA HIS A 188 -26.02 -8.14 4.31
C HIS A 188 -25.85 -7.45 2.95
N PHE A 189 -25.32 -8.17 1.96
CA PHE A 189 -24.88 -7.59 0.69
C PHE A 189 -25.95 -7.60 -0.41
N PHE A 190 -26.76 -8.65 -0.50
CA PHE A 190 -27.79 -8.80 -1.53
C PHE A 190 -29.18 -8.42 -1.03
N ASP A 191 -29.53 -8.78 0.22
CA ASP A 191 -30.86 -8.45 0.79
C ASP A 191 -30.89 -7.07 1.48
N HIS A 192 -29.75 -6.38 1.56
CA HIS A 192 -29.61 -5.05 2.17
C HIS A 192 -30.09 -4.96 3.63
N LEU A 193 -30.06 -6.08 4.35
CA LEU A 193 -30.42 -6.14 5.77
C LEU A 193 -29.33 -5.50 6.64
N SER A 194 -29.76 -4.78 7.67
CA SER A 194 -28.82 -4.21 8.63
C SER A 194 -28.24 -5.31 9.53
N PRO A 195 -27.02 -5.13 10.08
CA PRO A 195 -26.46 -6.09 11.04
C PRO A 195 -27.40 -6.38 12.23
N GLN A 196 -28.23 -5.41 12.64
CA GLN A 196 -29.23 -5.58 13.71
C GLN A 196 -30.42 -6.44 13.26
N GLU A 197 -30.84 -6.34 12.01
CA GLU A 197 -31.93 -7.16 11.44
C GLU A 197 -31.46 -8.60 11.21
N ILE A 198 -30.24 -8.76 10.71
CA ILE A 198 -29.58 -10.06 10.58
C ILE A 198 -29.40 -10.70 11.97
N ALA A 199 -29.01 -9.91 12.98
CA ALA A 199 -28.90 -10.38 14.35
C ALA A 199 -30.23 -10.96 14.87
N LYS A 200 -31.35 -10.27 14.61
CA LYS A 200 -32.69 -10.76 14.94
C LYS A 200 -33.06 -12.02 14.14
N LEU A 201 -32.81 -12.02 12.82
CA LEU A 201 -33.15 -13.12 11.92
C LEU A 201 -32.40 -14.42 12.26
N PHE A 202 -31.12 -14.32 12.59
CA PHE A 202 -30.25 -15.47 12.87
C PHE A 202 -30.08 -15.77 14.38
N GLN A 203 -30.80 -15.06 15.24
CA GLN A 203 -30.72 -15.14 16.71
C GLN A 203 -29.27 -15.01 17.21
N LEU A 204 -28.58 -13.98 16.73
CA LEU A 204 -27.21 -13.63 17.08
C LEU A 204 -27.15 -12.26 17.75
N SER A 205 -26.02 -11.94 18.39
CA SER A 205 -25.73 -10.56 18.75
C SER A 205 -25.27 -9.77 17.52
N SER A 206 -25.56 -8.47 17.48
CA SER A 206 -25.06 -7.58 16.42
C SER A 206 -23.54 -7.65 16.29
N ALA A 207 -22.82 -7.75 17.42
CA ALA A 207 -21.37 -7.91 17.44
C ALA A 207 -20.89 -9.18 16.73
N ASN A 208 -21.59 -10.32 16.95
CA ASN A 208 -21.26 -11.57 16.27
C ASN A 208 -21.54 -11.48 14.76
N VAL A 209 -22.63 -10.81 14.35
CA VAL A 209 -22.92 -10.55 12.93
C VAL A 209 -21.81 -9.72 12.27
N TYR A 210 -21.35 -8.63 12.90
CA TYR A 210 -20.22 -7.86 12.40
C TYR A 210 -18.95 -8.70 12.25
N GLN A 211 -18.64 -9.56 13.24
CA GLN A 211 -17.51 -10.47 13.17
C GLN A 211 -17.63 -11.48 12.03
N LEU A 212 -18.81 -12.07 11.83
CA LEU A 212 -19.06 -13.03 10.75
C LEU A 212 -18.97 -12.39 9.37
N ILE A 213 -19.52 -11.19 9.21
CA ILE A 213 -19.39 -10.41 7.97
C ILE A 213 -17.92 -10.10 7.70
N SER A 214 -17.18 -9.57 8.69
CA SER A 214 -15.75 -9.26 8.56
C SER A 214 -14.92 -10.50 8.18
N ARG A 215 -15.11 -11.63 8.87
CA ARG A 215 -14.44 -12.89 8.55
C ARG A 215 -14.83 -13.42 7.17
N GLY A 216 -16.11 -13.35 6.82
CA GLY A 216 -16.61 -13.75 5.51
C GLY A 216 -15.97 -12.93 4.38
N ARG A 217 -15.87 -11.61 4.57
CA ARG A 217 -15.21 -10.70 3.63
C ARG A 217 -13.75 -11.10 3.41
N LYS A 218 -13.01 -11.38 4.50
CA LYS A 218 -11.61 -11.83 4.42
C LYS A 218 -11.46 -13.15 3.66
N LYS A 219 -12.33 -14.13 3.90
CA LYS A 219 -12.35 -15.41 3.16
C LYS A 219 -12.62 -15.21 1.66
N VAL A 220 -13.62 -14.41 1.32
CA VAL A 220 -14.01 -14.12 -0.08
C VAL A 220 -12.88 -13.45 -0.85
N ILE A 221 -12.16 -12.49 -0.23
CA ILE A 221 -10.98 -11.88 -0.86
C ILE A 221 -9.88 -12.91 -1.12
N GLN A 222 -9.59 -13.76 -0.14
CA GLN A 222 -8.57 -14.79 -0.27
C GLN A 222 -8.90 -15.79 -1.37
N GLU A 223 -10.17 -16.19 -1.47
CA GLU A 223 -10.63 -17.07 -2.55
C GLU A 223 -10.58 -16.38 -3.92
N LYS A 224 -10.98 -15.10 -3.99
CA LYS A 224 -10.83 -14.29 -5.23
C LYS A 224 -9.37 -14.22 -5.68
N LEU A 225 -8.43 -13.96 -4.77
CA LEU A 225 -7.00 -13.90 -5.09
C LEU A 225 -6.48 -15.24 -5.60
N ARG A 226 -6.86 -16.34 -4.92
CA ARG A 226 -6.52 -17.69 -5.36
C ARG A 226 -7.04 -18.00 -6.76
N ILE A 227 -8.32 -17.70 -7.03
CA ILE A 227 -8.92 -17.85 -8.36
C ILE A 227 -8.20 -16.97 -9.38
N SER A 228 -7.78 -15.75 -9.01
CA SER A 228 -7.07 -14.85 -9.91
C SER A 228 -5.70 -15.42 -10.30
N VAL A 229 -4.94 -15.99 -9.36
CA VAL A 229 -3.67 -16.68 -9.62
C VAL A 229 -3.90 -17.93 -10.48
N ASP A 230 -4.90 -18.74 -10.15
CA ASP A 230 -5.25 -19.93 -10.93
C ASP A 230 -5.70 -19.59 -12.35
N HIS A 231 -6.47 -18.50 -12.52
CA HIS A 231 -6.89 -17.99 -13.82
C HIS A 231 -5.71 -17.46 -14.62
N TYR A 232 -4.79 -16.72 -13.99
CA TYR A 232 -3.54 -16.30 -14.62
C TYR A 232 -2.73 -17.50 -15.15
N MET A 233 -2.57 -18.55 -14.34
CA MET A 233 -1.91 -19.80 -14.75
C MET A 233 -2.66 -20.52 -15.87
N LYS A 234 -4.00 -20.58 -15.79
CA LYS A 234 -4.84 -21.17 -16.84
C LYS A 234 -4.68 -20.41 -18.15
N ASN A 235 -4.72 -19.08 -18.13
CA ASN A 235 -4.55 -18.25 -19.32
C ASN A 235 -3.17 -18.46 -19.95
N ARG A 236 -2.11 -18.52 -19.15
CA ARG A 236 -0.76 -18.87 -19.66
C ARG A 236 -0.75 -20.24 -20.34
N ARG A 237 -1.41 -21.24 -19.76
CA ARG A 237 -1.54 -22.58 -20.35
C ARG A 237 -2.31 -22.58 -21.66
N ASP A 238 -3.48 -21.94 -21.67
CA ASP A 238 -4.36 -21.88 -22.84
C ASP A 238 -3.70 -21.12 -24.01
N MET A 239 -2.84 -20.13 -23.69
CA MET A 239 -2.02 -19.41 -24.67
C MET A 239 -0.71 -20.10 -25.04
N GLY A 240 -0.39 -21.27 -24.48
CA GLY A 240 0.86 -21.99 -24.74
C GLY A 240 2.12 -21.30 -24.21
N LEU A 241 1.98 -20.43 -23.21
CA LEU A 241 3.07 -19.66 -22.59
C LEU A 241 3.73 -20.37 -21.39
N MET A 242 3.18 -21.51 -20.96
CA MET A 242 3.72 -22.30 -19.84
C MET A 242 5.13 -22.78 -20.16
N LYS A 243 6.10 -22.40 -19.34
CA LYS A 243 7.49 -22.85 -19.51
C LYS A 243 8.27 -22.85 -18.21
N LYS A 244 9.50 -23.36 -18.31
CA LYS A 244 10.54 -23.22 -17.31
C LYS A 244 11.63 -22.33 -17.88
N THR A 245 11.92 -21.24 -17.20
CA THR A 245 12.99 -20.31 -17.59
C THR A 245 13.95 -20.15 -16.43
N LEU A 246 15.23 -20.36 -16.68
CA LEU A 246 16.29 -20.18 -15.70
C LEU A 246 17.38 -19.32 -16.33
N LEU A 247 17.58 -18.12 -15.79
CA LEU A 247 18.67 -17.27 -16.21
C LEU A 247 19.98 -17.82 -15.60
N PRO A 248 21.13 -17.69 -16.29
CA PRO A 248 22.41 -18.12 -15.74
C PRO A 248 22.59 -17.43 -14.40
N ASN A 249 22.77 -18.18 -13.31
CA ASN A 249 23.06 -17.54 -12.04
C ASN A 249 24.51 -17.06 -12.09
N ASN A 250 24.74 -15.84 -12.58
CA ASN A 250 26.02 -15.15 -12.58
C ASN A 250 26.39 -14.70 -11.16
N ALA A 251 26.05 -15.51 -10.15
CA ALA A 251 26.64 -15.46 -8.83
C ALA A 251 28.12 -15.85 -8.96
N ALA A 252 28.90 -14.99 -9.61
CA ALA A 252 30.29 -14.87 -9.25
C ALA A 252 30.27 -14.64 -7.74
N SER A 253 30.88 -15.57 -7.02
CA SER A 253 31.34 -15.41 -5.66
C SER A 253 31.93 -14.01 -5.50
N HIS A 254 31.13 -13.06 -5.05
CA HIS A 254 31.58 -11.69 -4.83
C HIS A 254 32.45 -11.71 -3.56
N GLU A 255 33.75 -11.93 -3.76
CA GLU A 255 34.75 -11.47 -2.80
C GLU A 255 34.47 -9.99 -2.51
N GLY A 256 34.14 -9.64 -1.26
CA GLY A 256 33.82 -8.26 -0.85
C GLY A 256 32.33 -7.87 -0.80
N GLY A 257 31.44 -8.78 -0.38
CA GLY A 257 30.01 -8.48 -0.18
C GLY A 257 29.73 -7.33 0.80
N THR A 258 28.58 -6.66 0.63
CA THR A 258 28.10 -5.53 1.46
C THR A 258 26.98 -5.96 2.41
N TRP A 259 26.79 -5.22 3.51
CA TRP A 259 25.63 -5.31 4.39
C TRP A 259 24.36 -4.68 3.79
N THR A 260 24.49 -3.92 2.70
CA THR A 260 23.34 -3.35 2.01
C THR A 260 22.76 -4.33 0.99
N SER A 261 21.78 -5.13 1.42
CA SER A 261 21.12 -6.13 0.56
C SER A 261 20.52 -5.52 -0.71
N ALA A 262 19.96 -4.31 -0.64
CA ALA A 262 19.42 -3.59 -1.80
C ALA A 262 20.48 -3.35 -2.88
N ALA A 263 21.63 -2.77 -2.51
CA ALA A 263 22.71 -2.49 -3.44
C ALA A 263 23.36 -3.78 -3.97
N SER A 264 23.48 -4.81 -3.12
CA SER A 264 23.93 -6.13 -3.54
C SER A 264 22.99 -6.75 -4.59
N ALA A 265 21.68 -6.69 -4.38
CA ALA A 265 20.67 -7.15 -5.32
C ALA A 265 20.69 -6.33 -6.63
N ILE A 266 20.82 -5.00 -6.54
CA ILE A 266 20.96 -4.11 -7.71
C ILE A 266 22.20 -4.52 -8.52
N HIS A 267 23.37 -4.60 -7.88
CA HIS A 267 24.62 -4.99 -8.54
C HIS A 267 24.48 -6.34 -9.26
N ARG A 268 23.79 -7.29 -8.64
CA ARG A 268 23.52 -8.60 -9.24
C ARG A 268 22.59 -8.54 -10.45
N ILE A 269 21.48 -7.81 -10.40
CA ILE A 269 20.59 -7.71 -11.57
C ILE A 269 21.23 -6.95 -12.73
N LEU A 270 22.11 -5.98 -12.45
CA LEU A 270 22.86 -5.24 -13.46
C LEU A 270 23.88 -6.12 -14.20
N GLY A 271 24.36 -7.20 -13.57
CA GLY A 271 25.20 -8.22 -14.22
C GLY A 271 24.52 -9.01 -15.34
N TYR A 272 23.22 -8.79 -15.59
CA TYR A 272 22.47 -9.32 -16.74
C TYR A 272 22.24 -8.28 -17.83
N THR A 273 22.77 -7.07 -17.65
CA THR A 273 22.68 -5.98 -18.62
C THR A 273 24.01 -5.81 -19.34
N ASP A 274 24.01 -4.97 -20.36
CA ASP A 274 25.20 -4.57 -21.11
C ASP A 274 26.07 -3.54 -20.36
N LYS A 275 25.57 -2.98 -19.25
CA LYS A 275 26.31 -2.01 -18.43
C LYS A 275 26.87 -2.67 -17.17
N ALA A 276 28.19 -2.64 -17.04
CA ALA A 276 28.87 -3.13 -15.85
C ALA A 276 29.20 -1.95 -14.91
N PHE A 277 28.72 -2.03 -13.68
CA PHE A 277 29.10 -1.13 -12.60
C PHE A 277 29.78 -1.94 -11.50
N SER A 278 30.84 -1.41 -10.90
CA SER A 278 31.42 -1.98 -9.69
C SER A 278 30.44 -1.86 -8.52
N LEU A 279 30.59 -2.69 -7.48
CA LEU A 279 29.77 -2.56 -6.27
C LEU A 279 29.92 -1.18 -5.59
N PRO A 280 31.12 -0.57 -5.45
CA PRO A 280 31.24 0.82 -5.00
C PRO A 280 30.44 1.82 -5.83
N MET A 281 30.46 1.70 -7.16
CA MET A 281 29.68 2.58 -8.04
C MET A 281 28.17 2.40 -7.84
N VAL A 282 27.69 1.16 -7.71
CA VAL A 282 26.28 0.90 -7.38
C VAL A 282 25.93 1.50 -6.02
N MET A 283 26.74 1.25 -4.99
CA MET A 283 26.54 1.79 -3.63
C MET A 283 26.48 3.32 -3.61
N GLY A 284 27.36 3.98 -4.36
CA GLY A 284 27.44 5.43 -4.43
C GLY A 284 26.34 6.08 -5.26
N LEU A 285 26.17 5.65 -6.52
CA LEU A 285 25.23 6.28 -7.47
C LEU A 285 23.76 6.06 -7.10
N THR A 286 23.45 4.99 -6.36
CA THR A 286 22.10 4.75 -5.82
C THR A 286 21.89 5.41 -4.45
N GLY A 287 22.91 6.08 -3.90
CA GLY A 287 22.88 6.77 -2.60
C GLY A 287 22.98 5.86 -1.37
N HIS A 288 22.98 4.54 -1.53
CA HIS A 288 22.96 3.59 -0.42
C HIS A 288 24.17 3.67 0.51
N ALA A 289 25.36 4.02 -0.02
CA ALA A 289 26.56 4.24 0.78
C ALA A 289 26.43 5.37 1.82
N PHE A 290 25.47 6.27 1.64
CA PHE A 290 25.29 7.49 2.43
C PHE A 290 24.05 7.44 3.33
N ARG A 291 23.24 6.38 3.20
CA ARG A 291 21.99 6.26 3.96
C ARG A 291 22.22 5.89 5.42
N ILE A 292 21.34 6.42 6.27
CA ILE A 292 21.16 6.06 7.67
C ILE A 292 19.72 6.39 8.07
N ASN A 293 19.00 5.41 8.63
CA ASN A 293 17.74 5.65 9.32
C ASN A 293 17.76 4.92 10.66
N ILE A 294 17.34 5.61 11.72
CA ILE A 294 17.34 5.10 13.08
C ILE A 294 15.95 5.24 13.67
N GLY A 295 15.42 4.12 14.18
CA GLY A 295 14.18 4.11 14.96
C GLY A 295 14.38 4.82 16.31
N PRO A 296 13.55 5.81 16.68
CA PRO A 296 13.64 6.45 17.98
C PRO A 296 13.34 5.45 19.09
N GLY A 297 14.22 5.41 20.10
CA GLY A 297 14.11 4.51 21.24
C GLY A 297 14.87 3.20 21.05
N ASP A 298 14.32 2.26 20.29
CA ASP A 298 14.79 0.86 20.26
C ASP A 298 15.93 0.58 19.26
N VAL A 299 16.20 1.47 18.31
CA VAL A 299 17.15 1.24 17.20
C VAL A 299 16.83 -0.08 16.47
N HIS A 300 15.59 -0.19 16.00
CA HIS A 300 15.06 -1.38 15.33
C HIS A 300 15.94 -1.88 14.17
N ILE A 301 15.99 -3.20 13.98
CA ILE A 301 16.78 -3.86 12.91
C ILE A 301 16.41 -3.38 11.50
N GLY A 302 15.14 -3.03 11.29
CA GLY A 302 14.64 -2.53 10.00
C GLY A 302 15.02 -1.08 9.68
N GLY A 303 15.80 -0.40 10.53
CA GLY A 303 16.27 0.98 10.28
C GLY A 303 16.93 1.16 8.90
N PRO A 304 17.93 0.35 8.53
CA PRO A 304 18.63 0.52 7.25
C PRO A 304 17.74 0.36 6.00
N THR A 305 16.65 -0.39 6.12
CA THR A 305 15.67 -0.64 5.06
C THR A 305 14.39 0.18 5.25
N SER A 306 14.35 1.14 6.17
CA SER A 306 13.19 2.02 6.37
C SER A 306 13.24 3.22 5.42
N PHE A 307 12.92 2.98 4.14
CA PHE A 307 12.76 4.03 3.12
C PHE A 307 11.70 3.63 2.09
N ASN A 308 11.18 4.58 1.30
CA ASN A 308 10.25 4.27 0.22
C ASN A 308 10.99 3.50 -0.90
N PHE A 309 10.74 2.20 -1.03
CA PHE A 309 11.43 1.34 -2.00
C PHE A 309 11.17 1.76 -3.42
N GLY A 310 9.91 2.04 -3.77
CA GLY A 310 9.52 2.49 -5.11
C GLY A 310 10.26 3.76 -5.51
N ASP A 311 10.32 4.75 -4.62
CA ASP A 311 10.98 6.03 -4.91
C ASP A 311 12.52 5.90 -4.99
N ILE A 312 13.14 5.33 -3.95
CA ILE A 312 14.60 5.33 -3.82
C ILE A 312 15.26 4.38 -4.83
N LEU A 313 14.72 3.18 -5.02
CA LEU A 313 15.31 2.20 -5.93
C LEU A 313 15.17 2.65 -7.39
N THR A 314 14.03 3.23 -7.77
CA THR A 314 13.82 3.71 -9.14
C THR A 314 14.69 4.94 -9.44
N LYS A 315 14.80 5.91 -8.53
CA LYS A 315 15.72 7.05 -8.69
C LYS A 315 17.18 6.60 -8.78
N GLY A 316 17.59 5.63 -7.96
CA GLY A 316 18.94 5.08 -8.00
C GLY A 316 19.26 4.37 -9.32
N LEU A 317 18.34 3.55 -9.82
CA LEU A 317 18.49 2.90 -11.13
C LEU A 317 18.41 3.88 -12.30
N LEU A 318 17.63 4.96 -12.16
CA LEU A 318 17.59 6.05 -13.14
C LEU A 318 18.95 6.74 -13.25
N ASN A 319 19.65 6.99 -12.14
CA ASN A 319 21.01 7.51 -12.16
C ASN A 319 21.98 6.57 -12.89
N LEU A 320 21.73 5.26 -12.90
CA LEU A 320 22.53 4.26 -13.61
C LEU A 320 22.10 4.09 -15.08
N GLY A 321 21.14 4.88 -15.55
CA GLY A 321 20.65 4.83 -16.92
C GLY A 321 19.66 3.69 -17.17
N PHE A 322 18.78 3.39 -16.20
CA PHE A 322 17.73 2.38 -16.31
C PHE A 322 16.36 2.93 -15.92
N ARG A 323 15.33 2.53 -16.66
CA ARG A 323 13.93 2.71 -16.25
C ARG A 323 13.39 1.41 -15.70
N CYS A 324 12.57 1.53 -14.66
CA CYS A 324 12.06 0.36 -13.95
C CYS A 324 10.55 0.44 -13.75
N ARG A 325 9.95 -0.73 -13.58
CA ARG A 325 8.58 -0.90 -13.09
C ARG A 325 8.64 -1.70 -11.80
N PHE A 326 7.77 -1.38 -10.85
CA PHE A 326 7.67 -2.14 -9.61
C PHE A 326 6.23 -2.43 -9.23
N VAL A 327 6.06 -3.42 -8.36
CA VAL A 327 4.82 -3.74 -7.66
C VAL A 327 5.06 -3.49 -6.18
N ASP A 328 4.28 -2.58 -5.60
CA ASP A 328 4.38 -2.19 -4.20
C ASP A 328 3.22 -2.79 -3.39
N GLY A 329 3.58 -3.74 -2.54
CA GLY A 329 2.72 -4.42 -1.59
C GLY A 329 3.21 -4.27 -0.16
N LEU A 330 3.90 -3.17 0.17
CA LEU A 330 4.45 -2.97 1.51
C LEU A 330 3.38 -2.53 2.51
N ARG A 331 3.57 -2.92 3.76
CA ARG A 331 2.84 -2.40 4.92
C ARG A 331 3.19 -0.93 5.18
N LYS A 332 2.26 -0.20 5.80
CA LYS A 332 2.41 1.24 6.10
C LYS A 332 2.65 1.56 7.58
N ASP A 333 2.62 0.56 8.45
CA ASP A 333 2.63 0.71 9.91
C ASP A 333 4.04 0.68 10.55
N GLY A 334 5.09 0.49 9.73
CA GLY A 334 6.50 0.50 10.15
C GLY A 334 7.25 -0.78 9.80
N PRO A 335 8.47 -0.97 10.33
CA PRO A 335 9.38 -2.06 9.94
C PRO A 335 8.95 -3.47 10.40
N GLY A 336 7.76 -3.61 10.98
CA GLY A 336 7.24 -4.87 11.50
C GLY A 336 8.06 -5.46 12.67
N PRO A 337 7.85 -6.73 13.03
CA PRO A 337 8.61 -7.38 14.10
C PRO A 337 10.05 -7.71 13.67
N ASN A 338 11.01 -7.65 14.61
CA ASN A 338 12.35 -8.16 14.40
C ASN A 338 12.32 -9.69 14.22
N ALA A 339 12.53 -10.15 12.98
CA ALA A 339 12.49 -11.58 12.62
C ALA A 339 13.55 -12.44 13.34
N ASN A 340 14.61 -11.85 13.89
CA ASN A 340 15.61 -12.59 14.68
C ASN A 340 15.12 -12.92 16.10
N LEU A 341 14.08 -12.23 16.57
CA LEU A 341 13.57 -12.32 17.94
C LEU A 341 12.19 -12.98 18.03
N VAL A 342 11.54 -13.26 16.90
CA VAL A 342 10.27 -13.99 16.88
C VAL A 342 10.47 -15.48 17.12
N ASP A 343 9.41 -16.17 17.54
CA ASP A 343 9.41 -17.62 17.65
C ASP A 343 9.75 -18.26 16.28
N PRO A 344 10.80 -19.09 16.18
CA PRO A 344 11.21 -19.72 14.93
C PRO A 344 10.11 -20.53 14.23
N SER A 345 9.11 -21.03 14.98
CA SER A 345 7.96 -21.73 14.40
C SER A 345 7.15 -20.84 13.45
N LEU A 346 7.15 -19.52 13.66
CA LEU A 346 6.51 -18.53 12.79
C LEU A 346 7.27 -18.29 11.48
N LEU A 347 8.53 -18.72 11.38
CA LEU A 347 9.37 -18.56 10.18
C LEU A 347 9.33 -19.80 9.26
N THR A 348 8.61 -20.85 9.66
CA THR A 348 8.50 -22.09 8.89
C THR A 348 7.62 -21.93 7.66
N GLU A 349 7.87 -22.71 6.61
CA GLU A 349 6.98 -22.76 5.43
C GLU A 349 5.53 -23.11 5.82
N GLN A 350 5.34 -23.98 6.82
CA GLN A 350 4.00 -24.31 7.31
C GLN A 350 3.28 -23.11 7.92
N ALA A 351 4.01 -22.21 8.62
CA ALA A 351 3.45 -20.96 9.11
C ALA A 351 3.15 -20.00 7.96
N MET A 352 4.02 -19.91 6.94
CA MET A 352 3.78 -19.10 5.75
C MET A 352 2.49 -19.51 5.02
N HIS A 353 2.25 -20.80 4.79
CA HIS A 353 1.03 -21.28 4.12
C HIS A 353 -0.27 -20.95 4.88
N LYS A 354 -0.20 -20.68 6.19
CA LYS A 354 -1.36 -20.27 6.99
C LYS A 354 -1.66 -18.77 6.85
N ARG A 355 -0.72 -17.97 6.33
CA ARG A 355 -0.91 -16.54 6.07
C ARG A 355 -1.75 -16.34 4.80
N ALA A 356 -2.38 -15.17 4.73
CA ALA A 356 -3.16 -14.76 3.57
C ALA A 356 -2.26 -14.70 2.32
N LEU A 357 -2.80 -15.03 1.13
CA LEU A 357 -2.18 -14.64 -0.14
C LEU A 357 -2.06 -13.12 -0.17
N HIS A 358 -0.90 -12.66 -0.61
CA HIS A 358 -0.65 -11.23 -0.75
C HIS A 358 -1.49 -10.66 -1.90
N LYS A 359 -2.12 -9.50 -1.69
CA LYS A 359 -3.05 -8.89 -2.67
C LYS A 359 -2.37 -8.55 -4.01
N ALA A 360 -1.09 -8.20 -3.96
CA ALA A 360 -0.29 -7.83 -5.13
C ALA A 360 0.33 -9.04 -5.85
N LEU A 361 0.09 -10.27 -5.38
CA LEU A 361 0.69 -11.47 -5.95
C LEU A 361 0.41 -11.67 -7.45
N PRO A 362 -0.83 -11.49 -7.97
CA PRO A 362 -1.08 -11.67 -9.40
C PRO A 362 -0.25 -10.73 -10.28
N GLU A 363 -0.19 -9.45 -9.92
CA GLU A 363 0.58 -8.42 -10.62
C GLU A 363 2.09 -8.69 -10.52
N ALA A 364 2.55 -9.13 -9.34
CA ALA A 364 3.93 -9.51 -9.10
C ALA A 364 4.38 -10.67 -10.00
N LEU A 365 3.58 -11.73 -10.10
CA LEU A 365 3.87 -12.88 -10.98
C LEU A 365 3.94 -12.43 -12.44
N GLU A 366 2.98 -11.62 -12.91
CA GLU A 366 3.02 -11.08 -14.27
C GLU A 366 4.31 -10.29 -14.55
N LEU A 367 4.71 -9.41 -13.63
CA LEU A 367 5.93 -8.63 -13.75
C LEU A 367 7.18 -9.53 -13.78
N ILE A 368 7.25 -10.54 -12.90
CA ILE A 368 8.35 -11.51 -12.84
C ILE A 368 8.47 -12.27 -14.16
N HIS A 369 7.36 -12.86 -14.64
CA HIS A 369 7.33 -13.61 -15.90
C HIS A 369 7.79 -12.75 -17.06
N ARG A 370 7.24 -11.54 -17.19
CA ARG A 370 7.58 -10.61 -18.27
C ARG A 370 9.06 -10.25 -18.26
N SER A 371 9.63 -10.00 -17.08
CA SER A 371 11.05 -9.62 -16.97
C SER A 371 11.97 -10.78 -17.31
N ILE A 372 11.75 -11.95 -16.70
CA ILE A 372 12.59 -13.13 -16.89
C ILE A 372 12.56 -13.61 -18.34
N ASP A 373 11.41 -13.51 -19.00
CA ASP A 373 11.27 -13.85 -20.42
C ASP A 373 12.09 -12.94 -21.35
N ARG A 374 12.42 -11.72 -20.91
CA ARG A 374 13.35 -10.81 -21.59
C ARG A 374 14.83 -11.07 -21.25
N GLY A 375 15.12 -12.08 -20.44
CA GLY A 375 16.49 -12.38 -19.99
C GLY A 375 16.94 -11.59 -18.75
N LEU A 376 16.04 -10.85 -18.10
CA LEU A 376 16.38 -9.98 -16.97
C LEU A 376 15.74 -10.47 -15.67
N PRO A 377 16.53 -10.71 -14.60
CA PRO A 377 15.98 -11.05 -13.29
C PRO A 377 15.27 -9.85 -12.67
N VAL A 378 14.54 -10.08 -11.58
CA VAL A 378 13.89 -9.02 -10.80
C VAL A 378 14.45 -8.96 -9.39
N LEU A 379 14.44 -7.75 -8.82
CA LEU A 379 14.72 -7.52 -7.41
C LEU A 379 13.44 -7.76 -6.60
N SER A 380 13.57 -8.41 -5.44
CA SER A 380 12.44 -8.72 -4.54
C SER A 380 12.80 -8.43 -3.09
N TRP A 381 11.80 -8.09 -2.29
CA TRP A 381 11.90 -7.98 -0.83
C TRP A 381 11.29 -9.20 -0.13
N ASP A 382 11.85 -9.60 1.01
CA ASP A 382 11.34 -10.62 1.93
C ASP A 382 11.13 -12.00 1.27
N LEU A 383 12.17 -12.52 0.60
CA LEU A 383 12.12 -13.83 -0.05
C LEU A 383 12.29 -14.97 0.96
N PHE A 384 13.31 -14.90 1.82
CA PHE A 384 13.56 -15.88 2.88
C PHE A 384 13.72 -15.23 4.26
N ILE A 385 14.25 -14.01 4.29
CA ILE A 385 14.34 -13.11 5.43
C ILE A 385 13.95 -11.70 4.97
N PRO A 386 13.61 -10.78 5.90
CA PRO A 386 13.33 -9.37 5.57
C PRO A 386 14.52 -8.58 5.02
N GLU A 387 14.98 -8.93 3.82
CA GLU A 387 16.09 -8.33 3.08
C GLU A 387 15.76 -8.33 1.58
N PHE A 388 16.61 -7.67 0.79
CA PHE A 388 16.51 -7.72 -0.67
C PHE A 388 17.25 -8.92 -1.25
N GLY A 389 16.61 -9.56 -2.23
CA GLY A 389 17.18 -10.60 -3.06
C GLY A 389 16.74 -10.50 -4.51
N VAL A 390 17.00 -11.56 -5.27
CA VAL A 390 16.80 -11.62 -6.72
C VAL A 390 16.04 -12.88 -7.09
N ILE A 391 15.03 -12.72 -7.95
CA ILE A 391 14.36 -13.83 -8.62
C ILE A 391 14.87 -13.89 -10.05
N TYR A 392 15.48 -15.02 -10.43
CA TYR A 392 16.20 -15.19 -11.69
C TYR A 392 15.68 -16.36 -12.53
N GLY A 393 14.60 -17.00 -12.10
CA GLY A 393 13.94 -18.05 -12.87
C GLY A 393 12.57 -18.41 -12.34
N TYR A 394 11.85 -19.21 -13.12
CA TYR A 394 10.57 -19.78 -12.73
C TYR A 394 10.33 -21.13 -13.41
N ASP A 395 9.43 -21.91 -12.82
CA ASP A 395 8.92 -23.18 -13.32
C ASP A 395 7.39 -23.16 -13.19
N ASP A 396 6.70 -22.95 -14.32
CA ASP A 396 5.24 -22.83 -14.34
C ASP A 396 4.54 -24.18 -14.00
N GLU A 397 5.16 -25.32 -14.34
CA GLU A 397 4.59 -26.64 -14.03
C GLU A 397 4.59 -26.91 -12.53
N GLN A 398 5.70 -26.56 -11.86
CA GLN A 398 5.84 -26.69 -10.40
C GLN A 398 5.27 -25.49 -9.63
N ARG A 399 4.90 -24.39 -10.30
CA ARG A 399 4.52 -23.11 -9.70
C ARG A 399 5.59 -22.58 -8.73
N GLN A 400 6.84 -22.57 -9.18
CA GLN A 400 7.99 -22.17 -8.38
C GLN A 400 8.81 -21.06 -9.01
N LEU A 401 9.37 -20.20 -8.17
CA LEU A 401 10.31 -19.13 -8.49
C LEU A 401 11.71 -19.56 -8.04
N MET A 402 12.72 -19.37 -8.87
CA MET A 402 14.12 -19.59 -8.52
C MET A 402 14.67 -18.28 -7.98
N ALA A 403 14.99 -18.27 -6.69
CA ALA A 403 15.28 -17.07 -5.94
C ALA A 403 16.56 -17.21 -5.14
N ALA A 404 17.25 -16.08 -4.95
CA ALA A 404 18.45 -16.03 -4.15
C ALA A 404 18.54 -14.70 -3.38
N GLU A 405 18.87 -14.78 -2.11
CA GLU A 405 18.91 -13.65 -1.18
C GLU A 405 20.07 -13.89 -0.22
N LEU A 406 21.02 -12.94 -0.20
CA LEU A 406 22.31 -13.09 0.46
C LEU A 406 23.00 -14.42 0.05
N CYS A 407 23.29 -15.29 1.02
CA CYS A 407 23.91 -16.60 0.82
C CYS A 407 22.92 -17.75 0.62
N ARG A 408 21.61 -17.46 0.54
CA ARG A 408 20.56 -18.48 0.38
C ARG A 408 20.10 -18.51 -1.07
N GLU A 409 20.02 -19.70 -1.63
CA GLU A 409 19.47 -19.94 -2.96
C GLU A 409 18.49 -21.12 -2.87
N LYS A 410 17.22 -20.85 -3.15
CA LYS A 410 16.15 -21.84 -2.97
C LYS A 410 14.94 -21.50 -3.85
N ALA A 411 14.22 -22.54 -4.27
CA ALA A 411 12.93 -22.39 -4.93
C ALA A 411 11.85 -21.92 -3.93
N ILE A 412 11.00 -20.99 -4.36
CA ILE A 412 9.85 -20.47 -3.60
C ILE A 412 8.58 -20.77 -4.38
N SER A 413 7.56 -21.34 -3.72
CA SER A 413 6.23 -21.50 -4.32
C SER A 413 5.62 -20.13 -4.65
N TYR A 414 4.89 -20.01 -5.77
CA TYR A 414 4.18 -18.78 -6.14
C TYR A 414 3.33 -18.25 -4.99
N ASP A 415 2.64 -19.16 -4.29
CA ASP A 415 1.75 -18.82 -3.19
C ASP A 415 2.48 -18.32 -1.94
N ASN A 416 3.80 -18.50 -1.83
CA ASN A 416 4.59 -18.08 -0.68
C ASN A 416 5.23 -16.70 -0.87
N LEU A 417 5.21 -16.14 -2.08
CA LEU A 417 5.70 -14.79 -2.33
C LEU A 417 4.82 -13.76 -1.59
N GLY A 418 5.44 -12.94 -0.75
CA GLY A 418 4.74 -11.97 0.11
C GLY A 418 4.11 -12.57 1.37
N ARG A 419 4.45 -13.81 1.73
CA ARG A 419 3.98 -14.48 2.94
C ARG A 419 5.05 -14.66 4.00
N GLY A 420 6.10 -13.83 3.97
CA GLY A 420 7.07 -13.73 5.06
C GLY A 420 6.43 -13.25 6.36
N ILE A 421 7.24 -13.12 7.42
CA ILE A 421 6.74 -12.67 8.73
C ILE A 421 6.19 -11.24 8.67
N LEU A 422 6.69 -10.43 7.74
CA LEU A 422 6.22 -9.07 7.54
C LEU A 422 4.93 -9.01 6.72
N GLU A 423 4.61 -10.06 5.96
CA GLU A 423 3.53 -10.09 4.96
C GLU A 423 3.67 -8.98 3.89
N ASP A 424 4.92 -8.57 3.61
CA ASP A 424 5.27 -7.56 2.62
C ASP A 424 5.60 -8.20 1.28
N LEU A 425 5.21 -7.56 0.19
CA LEU A 425 5.62 -7.96 -1.17
C LEU A 425 6.13 -6.74 -1.92
N PHE A 426 7.36 -6.80 -2.43
CA PHE A 426 7.87 -5.79 -3.36
C PHE A 426 8.64 -6.47 -4.47
N ILE A 427 8.35 -6.11 -5.72
CA ILE A 427 9.07 -6.59 -6.91
C ILE A 427 9.48 -5.38 -7.75
N LEU A 428 10.71 -5.35 -8.23
CA LEU A 428 11.19 -4.34 -9.18
C LEU A 428 11.88 -5.02 -10.37
N ALA A 429 11.47 -4.60 -11.57
CA ALA A 429 12.03 -5.07 -12.84
C ALA A 429 12.58 -3.90 -13.66
N ILE A 430 13.72 -4.12 -14.32
CA ILE A 430 14.24 -3.21 -15.34
C ILE A 430 13.38 -3.35 -16.60
N GLU A 431 12.94 -2.22 -17.17
CA GLU A 431 12.13 -2.17 -18.38
C GLU A 431 12.99 -1.86 -19.61
N ASP A 432 13.86 -0.86 -19.50
CA ASP A 432 14.76 -0.41 -20.56
C ASP A 432 16.00 0.28 -19.96
N SER A 433 17.03 0.43 -20.79
CA SER A 433 18.24 1.19 -20.51
C SER A 433 18.37 2.39 -21.47
N PHE A 434 19.07 3.43 -21.04
CA PHE A 434 19.39 4.61 -21.84
C PHE A 434 20.78 5.13 -21.51
N GLU A 435 21.46 5.76 -22.47
CA GLU A 435 22.79 6.34 -22.25
C GLU A 435 22.74 7.54 -21.30
N THR A 436 23.73 7.63 -20.40
CA THR A 436 23.93 8.73 -19.47
C THR A 436 25.42 8.94 -19.26
N ASP A 437 25.86 10.18 -19.10
CA ASP A 437 27.25 10.53 -18.81
C ASP A 437 27.53 10.60 -17.30
N ASP A 438 28.81 10.48 -16.91
CA ASP A 438 29.26 10.47 -15.51
C ASP A 438 28.79 11.69 -14.72
N ARG A 439 28.69 12.87 -15.35
CA ARG A 439 28.25 14.11 -14.71
C ARG A 439 26.77 14.03 -14.36
N THR A 440 25.94 13.59 -15.30
CA THR A 440 24.50 13.40 -15.10
C THR A 440 24.24 12.35 -14.01
N MET A 441 24.94 11.21 -14.05
CA MET A 441 24.81 10.16 -13.03
C MET A 441 25.12 10.70 -11.63
N LEU A 442 26.25 11.41 -11.49
CA LEU A 442 26.71 11.94 -10.21
C LEU A 442 25.81 13.08 -9.69
N GLN A 443 25.30 13.95 -10.56
CA GLN A 443 24.36 15.00 -10.14
C GLN A 443 23.07 14.41 -9.57
N GLY A 444 22.54 13.36 -10.21
CA GLY A 444 21.38 12.63 -9.70
C GLY A 444 21.65 11.99 -8.34
N ALA A 445 22.81 11.36 -8.19
CA ALA A 445 23.24 10.74 -6.94
C ALA A 445 23.41 11.78 -5.82
N LEU A 446 24.13 12.87 -6.07
CA LEU A 446 24.35 13.94 -5.09
C LEU A 446 23.05 14.56 -4.60
N ARG A 447 22.07 14.78 -5.49
CA ARG A 447 20.74 15.24 -5.09
C ARG A 447 20.10 14.26 -4.11
N MET A 448 20.04 12.98 -4.45
CA MET A 448 19.49 11.95 -3.55
C MET A 448 20.20 11.91 -2.20
N ILE A 449 21.53 11.98 -2.20
CA ILE A 449 22.36 11.93 -1.00
C ILE A 449 22.11 13.15 -0.11
N LEU A 450 22.13 14.36 -0.68
CA LEU A 450 21.89 15.60 0.06
C LEU A 450 20.45 15.67 0.59
N ASP A 451 19.48 15.22 -0.19
CA ASP A 451 18.08 15.15 0.22
C ASP A 451 17.91 14.19 1.42
N HIS A 452 18.60 13.05 1.39
CA HIS A 452 18.65 12.12 2.52
C HIS A 452 19.24 12.75 3.77
N TYR A 453 20.45 13.35 3.67
CA TYR A 453 21.12 13.98 4.82
C TYR A 453 20.30 15.10 5.44
N ARG A 454 19.54 15.85 4.63
CA ARG A 454 18.64 16.93 5.06
C ARG A 454 17.31 16.42 5.61
N GLY A 455 16.98 15.15 5.39
CA GLY A 455 15.73 14.55 5.87
C GLY A 455 14.49 14.98 5.10
N ILE A 456 14.62 15.36 3.82
CA ILE A 456 13.51 15.87 2.99
C ILE A 456 12.83 14.79 2.14
N GLU A 457 13.34 13.56 2.17
CA GLU A 457 12.72 12.41 1.52
C GLU A 457 11.34 12.10 2.12
N GLU A 458 10.48 11.44 1.35
CA GLU A 458 9.17 11.02 1.83
C GLU A 458 9.27 10.22 3.14
N GLU A 459 8.46 10.61 4.13
CA GLU A 459 8.55 10.06 5.48
C GLU A 459 8.29 8.55 5.49
N ALA A 460 9.22 7.82 6.09
CA ALA A 460 9.20 6.38 6.26
C ALA A 460 8.73 6.14 7.69
N PRO A 461 7.75 5.26 7.92
CA PRO A 461 7.10 5.21 9.21
C PRO A 461 8.10 4.89 10.34
N ARG A 462 8.06 5.71 11.40
CA ARG A 462 8.77 5.47 12.68
C ARG A 462 10.30 5.47 12.61
N THR A 463 10.93 6.17 11.66
CA THR A 463 12.39 6.33 11.65
C THR A 463 12.82 7.77 11.36
N VAL A 464 13.94 8.18 11.95
CA VAL A 464 14.61 9.44 11.67
C VAL A 464 15.79 9.17 10.74
N ARG A 465 15.98 10.00 9.70
CA ARG A 465 16.96 9.79 8.64
C ARG A 465 18.04 10.87 8.59
N GLY A 466 19.09 10.61 7.81
CA GLY A 466 20.13 11.59 7.52
C GLY A 466 20.90 12.05 8.76
N LEU A 467 21.30 13.32 8.81
CA LEU A 467 22.09 13.85 9.93
C LEU A 467 21.35 13.77 11.27
N ALA A 468 20.03 13.92 11.26
CA ALA A 468 19.20 13.86 12.47
C ALA A 468 19.19 12.45 13.10
N ALA A 469 19.39 11.40 12.30
CA ALA A 469 19.40 10.02 12.77
C ALA A 469 20.50 9.75 13.80
N TYR A 470 21.66 10.41 13.68
CA TYR A 470 22.75 10.28 14.66
C TYR A 470 22.36 10.85 16.02
N SER A 471 21.66 11.98 16.06
CA SER A 471 21.14 12.54 17.31
C SER A 471 20.14 11.58 17.97
N THR A 472 19.22 11.02 17.18
CA THR A 472 18.27 10.00 17.64
C THR A 472 18.98 8.76 18.18
N TRP A 473 20.06 8.32 17.53
CA TRP A 473 20.87 7.19 17.99
C TRP A 473 21.57 7.47 19.33
N ILE A 474 22.14 8.68 19.48
CA ILE A 474 22.75 9.12 20.73
C ILE A 474 21.71 9.19 21.86
N GLU A 475 20.52 9.71 21.57
CA GLU A 475 19.40 9.77 22.52
C GLU A 475 18.93 8.39 22.94
N ALA A 476 18.87 7.42 22.02
CA ALA A 476 18.54 6.04 22.33
C ALA A 476 19.52 5.42 23.35
N PHE A 477 20.82 5.66 23.18
CA PHE A 477 21.85 5.23 24.15
C PHE A 477 21.64 5.87 25.52
N ARG A 478 21.37 7.18 25.55
CA ARG A 478 21.12 7.93 26.80
C ARG A 478 19.82 7.49 27.48
N GLY A 479 18.83 7.05 26.71
CA GLY A 479 17.54 6.55 27.20
C GLY A 479 17.57 5.11 27.73
N GLY A 480 18.60 4.33 27.41
CA GLY A 480 18.76 2.95 27.90
C GLY A 480 17.69 1.97 27.38
N ALA A 481 17.14 2.24 26.19
CA ALA A 481 16.07 1.46 25.59
C ALA A 481 16.49 0.74 24.29
N ILE A 482 17.80 0.62 24.03
CA ILE A 482 18.32 0.03 22.79
C ILE A 482 18.06 -1.49 22.76
N GLU A 483 17.53 -1.97 21.65
CA GLU A 483 17.42 -3.40 21.33
C GLU A 483 18.78 -3.90 20.77
N PRO A 484 19.50 -4.81 21.46
CA PRO A 484 20.86 -5.18 21.09
C PRO A 484 21.04 -5.73 19.66
N ASN A 485 20.13 -6.60 19.21
CA ASN A 485 20.22 -7.24 17.90
C ASN A 485 20.09 -6.20 16.77
N GLY A 486 19.02 -5.41 16.79
CA GLY A 486 18.77 -4.34 15.82
C GLY A 486 19.85 -3.28 15.83
N HIS A 487 20.33 -2.88 17.02
CA HIS A 487 21.44 -1.97 17.15
C HIS A 487 22.71 -2.47 16.48
N SER A 488 23.13 -3.71 16.77
CA SER A 488 24.36 -4.27 16.20
C SER A 488 24.30 -4.42 14.68
N TYR A 489 23.11 -4.68 14.13
CA TYR A 489 22.87 -4.67 12.69
C TYR A 489 23.06 -3.26 12.10
N ASN A 490 22.46 -2.24 12.71
CA ASN A 490 22.62 -0.84 12.28
C ASN A 490 24.09 -0.39 12.31
N VAL A 491 24.86 -0.77 13.35
CA VAL A 491 26.30 -0.45 13.43
C VAL A 491 27.06 -1.09 12.27
N ALA A 492 26.86 -2.39 12.03
CA ALA A 492 27.53 -3.12 10.95
C ALA A 492 27.18 -2.52 9.58
N PHE A 493 25.91 -2.21 9.36
CA PHE A 493 25.41 -1.60 8.14
C PHE A 493 26.02 -0.22 7.87
N VAL A 494 25.95 0.71 8.82
CA VAL A 494 26.42 2.09 8.60
C VAL A 494 27.94 2.10 8.42
N GLN A 495 28.67 1.30 9.19
CA GLN A 495 30.13 1.20 9.02
C GLN A 495 30.51 0.69 7.62
N ASP A 496 29.82 -0.34 7.12
CA ASP A 496 30.00 -0.89 5.77
C ASP A 496 29.63 0.13 4.69
N ALA A 497 28.47 0.77 4.82
CA ALA A 497 28.01 1.79 3.88
C ALA A 497 29.03 2.93 3.73
N ARG A 498 29.62 3.41 4.83
CA ARG A 498 30.65 4.46 4.81
C ARG A 498 32.00 3.98 4.26
N HIS A 499 32.32 2.70 4.43
CA HIS A 499 33.47 2.10 3.76
C HIS A 499 33.29 2.12 2.23
N PHE A 500 32.10 1.75 1.74
CA PHE A 500 31.78 1.84 0.32
C PHE A 500 31.67 3.29 -0.20
N ALA A 501 31.24 4.24 0.63
CA ALA A 501 31.27 5.67 0.27
C ALA A 501 32.70 6.13 -0.04
N ALA A 502 33.67 5.74 0.78
CA ALA A 502 35.08 6.03 0.54
C ALA A 502 35.61 5.36 -0.75
N ALA A 503 35.25 4.10 -0.99
CA ALA A 503 35.63 3.38 -2.19
C ALA A 503 35.03 4.01 -3.46
N PHE A 504 33.77 4.41 -3.42
CA PHE A 504 33.07 5.11 -4.51
C PHE A 504 33.79 6.40 -4.90
N TRP A 505 34.13 7.25 -3.93
CA TRP A 505 34.83 8.50 -4.21
C TRP A 505 36.25 8.29 -4.75
N ASN A 506 36.97 7.25 -4.29
CA ASN A 506 38.26 6.90 -4.87
C ASN A 506 38.13 6.47 -6.33
N GLU A 507 37.17 5.59 -6.63
CA GLU A 507 36.93 5.10 -7.98
C GLU A 507 36.54 6.25 -8.93
N LEU A 508 35.67 7.17 -8.50
CA LEU A 508 35.37 8.39 -9.26
C LEU A 508 36.62 9.25 -9.47
N ALA A 509 37.44 9.47 -8.43
CA ALA A 509 38.66 10.28 -8.56
C ALA A 509 39.68 9.69 -9.52
N ASP A 510 39.76 8.36 -9.61
CA ASP A 510 40.63 7.63 -10.53
C ASP A 510 40.08 7.62 -11.97
N GLY A 511 38.75 7.53 -12.13
CA GLY A 511 38.07 7.35 -13.41
C GLY A 511 37.52 8.62 -14.06
N TRP A 512 37.50 9.78 -13.38
CA TRP A 512 36.84 10.99 -13.89
C TRP A 512 37.54 11.57 -15.12
N ASN A 513 36.92 11.40 -16.29
CA ASN A 513 37.42 11.82 -17.58
C ASN A 513 37.11 13.31 -17.83
N GLY A 514 38.15 14.14 -17.78
CA GLY A 514 38.04 15.59 -17.95
C GLY A 514 39.36 16.28 -17.68
N SER A 515 39.74 17.28 -18.48
CA SER A 515 41.09 17.87 -18.40
C SER A 515 41.09 19.36 -18.07
N ASP A 516 39.92 19.97 -17.93
CA ASP A 516 39.83 21.37 -17.58
C ASP A 516 40.10 21.60 -16.07
N GLU A 517 40.28 22.86 -15.68
CA GLU A 517 40.54 23.23 -14.29
C GLU A 517 39.37 22.85 -13.37
N ARG A 518 38.15 22.78 -13.89
CA ARG A 518 36.95 22.43 -13.11
C ARG A 518 36.95 20.94 -12.78
N ASP A 519 37.27 20.09 -13.75
CA ASP A 519 37.46 18.65 -13.55
C ASP A 519 38.60 18.37 -12.57
N ALA A 520 39.67 19.17 -12.61
CA ALA A 520 40.75 19.07 -11.62
C ALA A 520 40.27 19.43 -10.20
N ARG A 521 39.47 20.48 -10.04
CA ARG A 521 38.86 20.83 -8.74
C ARG A 521 37.91 19.75 -8.25
N ILE A 522 37.02 19.26 -9.11
CA ILE A 522 36.06 18.19 -8.78
C ILE A 522 36.80 16.92 -8.33
N ARG A 523 37.86 16.51 -9.02
CA ARG A 523 38.70 15.38 -8.58
C ARG A 523 39.35 15.60 -7.22
N SER A 524 39.78 16.81 -6.89
CA SER A 524 40.28 17.13 -5.54
C SER A 524 39.20 16.89 -4.49
N LEU A 525 37.99 17.40 -4.74
CA LEU A 525 36.85 17.20 -3.84
C LEU A 525 36.51 15.71 -3.66
N PHE A 526 36.59 14.90 -4.72
CA PHE A 526 36.43 13.44 -4.60
C PHE A 526 37.47 12.81 -3.69
N ARG A 527 38.76 13.17 -3.82
CA ARG A 527 39.82 12.66 -2.93
C ARG A 527 39.60 13.06 -1.48
N GLU A 528 39.20 14.32 -1.25
CA GLU A 528 38.88 14.81 0.09
C GLU A 528 37.70 14.03 0.70
N ALA A 529 36.66 13.74 -0.08
CA ALA A 529 35.52 12.95 0.39
C ALA A 529 35.91 11.50 0.64
N ALA A 530 36.75 10.90 -0.21
CA ALA A 530 37.24 9.55 -0.02
C ALA A 530 37.99 9.39 1.32
N VAL A 531 38.86 10.34 1.65
CA VAL A 531 39.57 10.37 2.94
C VAL A 531 38.58 10.53 4.10
N LEU A 532 37.67 11.51 4.01
CA LEU A 532 36.72 11.81 5.06
C LEU A 532 35.77 10.64 5.36
N TYR A 533 35.20 10.00 4.34
CA TYR A 533 34.36 8.81 4.51
C TYR A 533 35.15 7.61 5.01
N GLY A 534 36.43 7.49 4.61
CA GLY A 534 37.34 6.48 5.15
C GLY A 534 37.60 6.68 6.65
N ASP A 535 37.71 7.92 7.10
CA ASP A 535 37.83 8.27 8.52
C ASP A 535 36.55 7.95 9.30
N ILE A 536 35.38 8.30 8.75
CA ILE A 536 34.08 7.95 9.33
C ILE A 536 33.96 6.43 9.51
N ALA A 537 34.24 5.66 8.46
CA ALA A 537 34.16 4.20 8.50
C ALA A 537 35.10 3.62 9.57
N ARG A 538 36.34 4.11 9.66
CA ARG A 538 37.30 3.68 10.69
C ARG A 538 36.85 4.06 12.10
N ARG A 539 36.23 5.22 12.28
CA ARG A 539 35.72 5.69 13.59
C ARG A 539 34.57 4.82 14.12
N LEU A 540 33.83 4.16 13.24
CA LEU A 540 32.76 3.22 13.60
C LEU A 540 33.26 1.80 13.94
N LEU A 541 34.51 1.44 13.59
CA LEU A 541 35.05 0.09 13.89
C LEU A 541 35.03 -0.28 15.38
N PRO A 542 35.44 0.61 16.32
CA PRO A 542 35.34 0.29 17.75
C PRO A 542 33.91 0.04 18.20
N LEU A 543 32.93 0.75 17.63
CA LEU A 543 31.51 0.54 17.92
C LEU A 543 31.05 -0.85 17.44
N ARG A 544 31.49 -1.26 16.25
CA ARG A 544 31.22 -2.60 15.70
C ARG A 544 31.86 -3.71 16.54
N SER A 545 33.05 -3.48 17.08
CA SER A 545 33.70 -4.42 18.00
C SER A 545 33.00 -4.51 19.35
N LEU A 546 32.45 -3.39 19.85
CA LEU A 546 31.72 -3.34 21.11
C LEU A 546 30.36 -4.05 21.01
N PHE A 547 29.72 -3.99 19.84
CA PHE A 547 28.38 -4.53 19.59
C PHE A 547 28.35 -5.47 18.38
N PRO A 548 28.91 -6.69 18.49
CA PRO A 548 28.98 -7.61 17.38
C PRO A 548 27.60 -8.19 17.02
N PHE A 549 27.21 -8.14 15.75
CA PHE A 549 26.00 -8.80 15.27
C PHE A 549 26.17 -10.34 15.24
N PRO A 550 25.17 -11.16 15.62
CA PRO A 550 23.80 -10.78 16.00
C PRO A 550 23.57 -10.58 17.51
N SER A 551 24.58 -10.77 18.36
CA SER A 551 24.38 -10.74 19.82
C SER A 551 24.18 -9.34 20.37
N GLY A 552 24.86 -8.35 19.79
CA GLY A 552 24.77 -6.94 20.11
C GLY A 552 25.27 -6.50 21.47
N GLY A 553 25.73 -7.43 22.32
CA GLY A 553 26.30 -7.11 23.64
C GLY A 553 25.28 -6.46 24.60
N ASP A 554 25.77 -5.59 25.47
CA ASP A 554 24.94 -4.84 26.43
C ASP A 554 25.00 -3.32 26.15
N PRO A 555 24.25 -2.84 25.14
CA PRO A 555 24.26 -1.42 24.74
C PRO A 555 23.67 -0.48 25.80
N ASN A 556 22.90 -1.01 26.76
CA ASN A 556 22.24 -0.22 27.78
C ASN A 556 23.07 -0.07 29.06
N SER A 557 24.23 -0.72 29.16
CA SER A 557 25.14 -0.54 30.30
C SER A 557 25.77 0.88 30.32
N PRO A 558 25.97 1.49 31.50
CA PRO A 558 26.63 2.79 31.59
C PRO A 558 28.03 2.84 30.94
N ALA A 559 28.77 1.72 30.99
CA ALA A 559 30.08 1.59 30.37
C ALA A 559 30.00 1.58 28.83
N ALA A 560 28.98 0.93 28.26
CA ALA A 560 28.74 0.94 26.82
C ALA A 560 28.31 2.32 26.33
N VAL A 561 27.37 2.96 27.04
CA VAL A 561 26.92 4.34 26.74
C VAL A 561 28.09 5.32 26.75
N GLY A 562 28.96 5.24 27.77
CA GLY A 562 30.14 6.11 27.91
C GLY A 562 31.19 5.95 26.78
N GLN A 563 31.19 4.81 26.07
CA GLN A 563 32.07 4.56 24.93
C GLN A 563 31.38 4.90 23.59
N ALA A 564 30.12 4.53 23.44
CA ALA A 564 29.37 4.65 22.19
C ALA A 564 29.03 6.10 21.84
N VAL A 565 28.56 6.89 22.82
CA VAL A 565 28.11 8.27 22.59
C VAL A 565 29.22 9.16 22.04
N PRO A 566 30.45 9.19 22.60
CA PRO A 566 31.53 10.00 22.03
C PRO A 566 31.96 9.58 20.62
N ILE A 567 31.81 8.29 20.28
CA ILE A 567 32.07 7.79 18.92
C ILE A 567 31.03 8.38 17.96
N LEU A 568 29.75 8.26 18.28
CA LEU A 568 28.65 8.77 17.45
C LEU A 568 28.68 10.30 17.31
N GLU A 569 28.99 11.04 18.37
CA GLU A 569 29.16 12.51 18.32
C GLU A 569 30.31 12.91 17.39
N SER A 570 31.43 12.19 17.46
CA SER A 570 32.55 12.41 16.55
C SER A 570 32.20 12.08 15.11
N VAL A 571 31.46 11.00 14.86
CA VAL A 571 31.00 10.62 13.52
C VAL A 571 30.05 11.67 12.96
N LEU A 572 29.08 12.15 13.75
CA LEU A 572 28.16 13.21 13.35
C LEU A 572 28.91 14.50 12.95
N ALA A 573 29.98 14.86 13.67
CA ALA A 573 30.79 16.02 13.31
C ALA A 573 31.47 15.86 11.93
N LEU A 574 32.00 14.67 11.64
CA LEU A 574 32.60 14.35 10.33
C LEU A 574 31.55 14.30 9.22
N GLU A 575 30.37 13.74 9.49
CA GLU A 575 29.25 13.69 8.53
C GLU A 575 28.76 15.09 8.14
N ARG A 576 28.76 16.06 9.07
CA ARG A 576 28.45 17.46 8.74
C ARG A 576 29.50 18.10 7.82
N GLN A 577 30.77 17.77 8.02
CA GLN A 577 31.84 18.19 7.11
C GLN A 577 31.65 17.56 5.74
N ALA A 578 31.27 16.28 5.69
CA ALA A 578 31.02 15.57 4.45
C ALA A 578 29.87 16.21 3.67
N VAL A 579 28.75 16.55 4.33
CA VAL A 579 27.64 17.26 3.68
C VAL A 579 28.11 18.60 3.08
N SER A 580 28.92 19.38 3.79
CA SER A 580 29.45 20.65 3.28
C SER A 580 30.30 20.44 2.02
N LEU A 581 31.09 19.37 2.00
CA LEU A 581 31.92 18.98 0.86
C LEU A 581 31.07 18.51 -0.33
N LEU A 582 30.03 17.72 -0.09
CA LEU A 582 29.07 17.29 -1.13
C LEU A 582 28.31 18.47 -1.74
N GLU A 583 27.96 19.47 -0.93
CA GLU A 583 27.34 20.72 -1.43
C GLU A 583 28.30 21.52 -2.32
N ALA A 584 29.59 21.58 -1.96
CA ALA A 584 30.60 22.19 -2.81
C ALA A 584 30.75 21.45 -4.14
N MET A 585 30.72 20.11 -4.14
CA MET A 585 30.73 19.29 -5.36
C MET A 585 29.51 19.54 -6.24
N ASP A 586 28.29 19.55 -5.67
CA ASP A 586 27.07 19.81 -6.43
C ASP A 586 27.09 21.20 -7.07
N ASN A 587 27.65 22.19 -6.38
CA ASN A 587 27.83 23.54 -6.93
C ASN A 587 28.82 23.56 -8.11
N GLU A 588 30.00 22.93 -8.01
CA GLU A 588 30.96 22.85 -9.12
C GLU A 588 30.39 22.07 -10.32
N LEU A 589 29.54 21.06 -10.08
CA LEU A 589 28.88 20.30 -11.13
C LEU A 589 27.78 21.09 -11.85
N ARG A 590 27.14 22.07 -11.19
CA ARG A 590 26.09 22.91 -11.78
C ARG A 590 26.62 24.19 -12.43
N SER A 591 27.72 24.72 -11.92
CA SER A 591 28.48 25.79 -12.57
C SER A 591 29.08 25.32 -13.89
#